data_AF-A0A3D5NV13-F1
#
_entry.id   AF-A0A3D5NV13-F1
#
_cell.length_a   1.000
_cell.length_b   1.000
_cell.length_c   1.000
_cell.angle_alpha   90.00
_cell.angle_beta   90.00
_cell.angle_gamma   90.00
#
_symmetry.space_group_name_H-M   'P 1'
#
loop_
_entity.id
_entity.type
_entity.pdbx_description
1 polymer ?
#
loop_
_entity_poly.entity_id
_entity_poly.type
_entity_poly.pdbx_seq_one_letter_code
_entity_poly.pdbx_strand_id
1 'polypeptide(L)'
;MSVLGRIFISGLGWAFAGPIGGLIGWWLGGQLDQSNFGSGFQTGSNGSARPSIRRSAQTRSGDFAIAVLVLIAKVLKADGKILKSEVEYVKQYFIQAFGAESAQEMMVLLKNLLEQNYYVYEVAPQINRHMQLAEKLELLHVLFGISAADGQIDPREIEVITDIAQQLKISTGDFKSIQALFVKNDHQAYQILEITSDASEADVKKAYHRMAARFHPDKVSHLGPDFQKMAEDKFKAINQAYQDIRAHRGF
;
A
#
# COMPACT_ATOMS: atom_id res chain seq x y z
N MET A 1 24.62 -18.78 -5.90
CA MET A 1 23.27 -19.07 -5.39
C MET A 1 22.48 -19.76 -6.48
N SER A 2 22.12 -21.02 -6.29
CA SER A 2 21.46 -21.86 -7.31
C SER A 2 20.03 -21.39 -7.58
N VAL A 3 19.51 -21.69 -8.77
CA VAL A 3 18.14 -21.38 -9.23
C VAL A 3 17.06 -21.83 -8.22
N LEU A 4 17.37 -22.83 -7.39
CA LEU A 4 16.53 -23.32 -6.29
C LEU A 4 16.25 -22.25 -5.22
N GLY A 5 17.22 -21.43 -4.81
CA GLY A 5 16.99 -20.38 -3.79
C GLY A 5 16.01 -19.28 -4.25
N ARG A 6 15.90 -19.06 -5.57
CA ARG A 6 15.04 -18.03 -6.18
C ARG A 6 13.56 -18.42 -6.15
N ILE A 7 13.27 -19.72 -6.19
CA ILE A 7 11.90 -20.27 -6.15
C ILE A 7 11.37 -20.28 -4.72
N PHE A 8 12.23 -20.54 -3.73
CA PHE A 8 11.84 -20.52 -2.32
C PHE A 8 11.47 -19.12 -1.82
N ILE A 9 12.23 -18.07 -2.15
CA ILE A 9 11.96 -16.69 -1.68
C ILE A 9 10.72 -16.09 -2.37
N SER A 10 10.49 -16.38 -3.65
CA SER A 10 9.29 -15.93 -4.38
C SER A 10 8.01 -16.63 -3.91
N GLY A 11 8.08 -17.94 -3.60
CA GLY A 11 6.96 -18.67 -3.00
C GLY A 11 6.65 -18.23 -1.56
N LEU A 12 7.68 -17.95 -0.76
CA LEU A 12 7.54 -17.41 0.60
C LEU A 12 6.90 -16.02 0.58
N GLY A 13 7.36 -15.11 -0.28
CA GLY A 13 6.75 -13.78 -0.41
C GLY A 13 5.25 -13.87 -0.71
N TRP A 14 4.83 -14.77 -1.61
CA TRP A 14 3.41 -14.93 -1.91
C TRP A 14 2.60 -15.53 -0.75
N ALA A 15 3.17 -16.50 -0.04
CA ALA A 15 2.53 -17.13 1.11
C ALA A 15 2.33 -16.16 2.30
N PHE A 16 3.23 -15.19 2.47
CA PHE A 16 3.27 -14.31 3.65
C PHE A 16 2.82 -12.86 3.38
N ALA A 17 2.93 -12.34 2.16
CA ALA A 17 2.49 -10.98 1.82
C ALA A 17 1.69 -10.90 0.51
N GLY A 18 1.17 -12.05 0.07
CA GLY A 18 0.27 -12.07 -1.07
C GLY A 18 0.91 -11.71 -2.40
N PRO A 19 0.11 -11.20 -3.36
CA PRO A 19 0.61 -10.78 -4.66
C PRO A 19 1.75 -9.75 -4.59
N ILE A 20 1.68 -8.79 -3.67
CA ILE A 20 2.76 -7.80 -3.45
C ILE A 20 4.01 -8.51 -2.93
N GLY A 21 3.79 -9.40 -1.96
CA GLY A 21 4.74 -10.32 -1.38
C GLY A 21 5.57 -11.12 -2.40
N GLY A 22 4.88 -11.81 -3.30
CA GLY A 22 5.50 -12.65 -4.33
C GLY A 22 6.37 -11.86 -5.31
N LEU A 23 5.99 -10.62 -5.64
CA LEU A 23 6.74 -9.76 -6.54
C LEU A 23 8.03 -9.23 -5.91
N ILE A 24 7.98 -8.78 -4.65
CA ILE A 24 9.16 -8.34 -3.90
C ILE A 24 10.08 -9.54 -3.60
N GLY A 25 9.54 -10.70 -3.24
CA GLY A 25 10.32 -11.93 -3.03
C GLY A 25 11.06 -12.39 -4.30
N TRP A 26 10.43 -12.28 -5.47
CA TRP A 26 11.11 -12.53 -6.75
C TRP A 26 12.27 -11.56 -7.01
N TRP A 27 12.11 -10.30 -6.60
CA TRP A 27 13.14 -9.28 -6.73
C TRP A 27 14.33 -9.50 -5.79
N LEU A 28 14.09 -9.82 -4.51
CA LEU A 28 15.13 -10.20 -3.54
C LEU A 28 15.84 -11.50 -3.91
N GLY A 29 15.12 -12.45 -4.53
CA GLY A 29 15.70 -13.70 -5.06
C GLY A 29 16.53 -13.53 -6.34
N GLY A 30 16.59 -12.33 -6.93
CA GLY A 30 17.53 -12.00 -8.00
C GLY A 30 18.84 -11.46 -7.41
N GLN A 31 20.01 -11.80 -8.00
CA GLN A 31 21.25 -11.12 -7.60
C GLN A 31 21.07 -9.61 -7.75
N LEU A 32 20.93 -8.93 -6.63
CA LEU A 32 20.84 -7.48 -6.52
C LEU A 32 22.21 -6.91 -6.79
N ASP A 33 22.43 -6.43 -8.01
CA ASP A 33 23.56 -5.54 -8.27
C ASP A 33 23.19 -4.14 -7.76
N GLN A 34 23.64 -3.85 -6.54
CA GLN A 34 23.32 -2.65 -5.75
C GLN A 34 23.73 -1.34 -6.46
N SER A 35 24.55 -1.45 -7.51
CA SER A 35 25.05 -0.35 -8.34
C SER A 35 24.00 0.28 -9.29
N ASN A 36 22.84 -0.36 -9.49
CA ASN A 36 21.85 0.08 -10.50
C ASN A 36 20.57 0.74 -9.96
N PHE A 37 20.46 0.98 -8.64
CA PHE A 37 19.25 1.55 -8.01
C PHE A 37 18.84 2.95 -8.51
N GLY A 38 19.73 3.69 -9.17
CA GLY A 38 19.46 5.05 -9.67
C GLY A 38 19.36 5.19 -11.20
N SER A 39 19.55 4.11 -11.99
CA SER A 39 19.67 4.24 -13.46
C SER A 39 18.37 4.03 -14.23
N GLY A 40 17.32 3.48 -13.59
CA GLY A 40 16.02 3.19 -14.20
C GLY A 40 15.00 4.34 -14.17
N PHE A 41 15.22 5.34 -13.32
CA PHE A 41 14.34 6.51 -13.16
C PHE A 41 15.07 7.77 -13.64
N GLN A 42 15.42 7.83 -14.93
CA GLN A 42 15.94 9.06 -15.52
C GLN A 42 14.81 10.08 -15.68
N THR A 43 14.86 11.11 -14.83
CA THR A 43 14.09 12.34 -14.94
C THR A 43 14.42 12.99 -16.29
N GLY A 44 13.46 12.99 -17.21
CA GLY A 44 13.65 13.56 -18.54
C GLY A 44 13.80 15.08 -18.47
N SER A 45 15.01 15.58 -18.70
CA SER A 45 15.27 16.99 -19.03
C SER A 45 15.79 17.09 -20.46
N ASN A 46 15.26 18.09 -21.17
CA ASN A 46 15.32 18.37 -22.60
C ASN A 46 16.64 18.07 -23.34
N GLY A 47 16.51 17.60 -24.58
CA GLY A 47 17.58 17.67 -25.57
C GLY A 47 17.28 16.86 -26.83
N SER A 48 16.90 17.56 -27.89
CA SER A 48 16.73 17.02 -29.25
C SER A 48 17.98 16.31 -29.76
N ALA A 49 18.00 14.99 -29.70
CA ALA A 49 18.85 14.14 -30.55
C ALA A 49 18.25 12.74 -30.59
N ARG A 50 18.08 12.19 -31.80
CA ARG A 50 17.85 10.76 -31.98
C ARG A 50 19.16 10.03 -31.72
N PRO A 51 19.17 9.00 -30.85
CA PRO A 51 19.95 7.82 -31.15
C PRO A 51 19.08 6.57 -31.09
N SER A 52 19.09 5.84 -32.18
CA SER A 52 18.70 4.44 -32.27
C SER A 52 19.58 3.61 -31.33
N ILE A 53 19.05 3.19 -30.19
CA ILE A 53 19.64 2.14 -29.37
C ILE A 53 18.53 1.18 -28.96
N ARG A 54 18.56 -0.02 -29.55
CA ARG A 54 17.92 -1.21 -28.98
C ARG A 54 18.60 -1.52 -27.65
N ARG A 55 18.15 -0.91 -26.56
CA ARG A 55 18.29 -1.50 -25.24
C ARG A 55 16.94 -2.10 -24.91
N SER A 56 16.90 -3.42 -24.84
CA SER A 56 15.90 -4.10 -24.03
C SER A 56 16.00 -3.54 -22.62
N ALA A 57 15.29 -2.45 -22.36
CA ALA A 57 14.88 -2.10 -21.01
C ALA A 57 13.90 -3.19 -20.61
N GLN A 58 14.45 -4.34 -20.23
CA GLN A 58 13.76 -5.35 -19.48
C GLN A 58 13.50 -4.68 -18.14
N THR A 59 12.44 -3.85 -18.07
CA THR A 59 11.92 -3.28 -16.84
C THR A 59 11.64 -4.47 -15.95
N ARG A 60 12.55 -4.68 -14.99
CA ARG A 60 12.57 -5.90 -14.18
C ARG A 60 11.37 -5.78 -13.25
N SER A 61 10.77 -6.90 -12.86
CA SER A 61 9.74 -6.91 -11.80
C SER A 61 10.24 -6.35 -10.45
N GLY A 62 11.53 -6.00 -10.36
CA GLY A 62 12.14 -5.21 -9.28
C GLY A 62 11.83 -3.72 -9.27
N ASP A 63 11.51 -3.12 -10.41
CA ASP A 63 11.17 -1.69 -10.49
C ASP A 63 9.91 -1.38 -9.66
N PHE A 64 9.01 -2.36 -9.57
CA PHE A 64 7.78 -2.29 -8.78
C PHE A 64 8.01 -2.40 -7.26
N ALA A 65 8.91 -3.27 -6.81
CA ALA A 65 9.28 -3.36 -5.39
C ALA A 65 9.82 -2.01 -4.89
N ILE A 66 10.67 -1.39 -5.71
CA ILE A 66 11.19 -0.05 -5.46
C ILE A 66 10.06 0.99 -5.48
N ALA A 67 9.09 0.89 -6.39
CA ALA A 67 7.93 1.78 -6.39
C ALA A 67 7.17 1.78 -5.05
N VAL A 68 6.93 0.61 -4.45
CA VAL A 68 6.28 0.51 -3.13
C VAL A 68 7.14 1.16 -2.04
N LEU A 69 8.45 0.87 -2.02
CA LEU A 69 9.37 1.48 -1.06
C LEU A 69 9.46 3.00 -1.21
N VAL A 70 9.38 3.51 -2.44
CA VAL A 70 9.35 4.95 -2.73
C VAL A 70 8.09 5.58 -2.17
N LEU A 71 6.93 4.93 -2.27
CA LEU A 71 5.69 5.44 -1.68
C LEU A 71 5.75 5.46 -0.15
N ILE A 72 6.29 4.40 0.46
CA ILE A 72 6.53 4.36 1.92
C ILE A 72 7.48 5.49 2.34
N ALA A 73 8.61 5.65 1.64
CA ALA A 73 9.57 6.72 1.90
C ALA A 73 8.93 8.12 1.74
N LYS A 74 8.02 8.29 0.78
CA LYS A 74 7.33 9.56 0.54
C LYS A 74 6.43 9.93 1.72
N VAL A 75 5.70 8.97 2.28
CA VAL A 75 4.84 9.16 3.47
C VAL A 75 5.69 9.47 4.70
N LEU A 76 6.71 8.66 5.00
CA LEU A 76 7.62 8.88 6.14
C LEU A 76 8.31 10.25 6.12
N LYS A 77 8.50 10.83 4.93
CA LYS A 77 9.14 12.16 4.76
C LYS A 77 8.15 13.32 4.78
N ALA A 78 6.84 13.07 4.77
CA ALA A 78 5.85 14.10 4.50
C ALA A 78 5.90 15.25 5.52
N ASP A 79 6.13 14.92 6.78
CA ASP A 79 6.10 15.84 7.90
C ASP A 79 7.51 16.35 8.31
N GLY A 80 8.56 15.77 7.71
CA GLY A 80 9.97 16.05 7.97
C GLY A 80 10.54 15.45 9.25
N LYS A 81 9.77 14.65 10.00
CA LYS A 81 10.17 14.01 11.26
C LYS A 81 9.81 12.53 11.26
N ILE A 82 10.78 11.71 10.90
CA ILE A 82 10.61 10.25 10.93
C ILE A 82 10.66 9.77 12.39
N LEU A 83 9.54 9.26 12.89
CA LEU A 83 9.41 8.73 14.24
C LEU A 83 9.87 7.29 14.32
N LYS A 84 10.38 6.90 15.50
CA LYS A 84 10.81 5.51 15.76
C LYS A 84 9.66 4.52 15.62
N SER A 85 8.44 4.91 16.00
CA SER A 85 7.21 4.12 15.87
C SER A 85 6.91 3.79 14.41
N GLU A 86 7.01 4.74 13.50
CA GLU A 86 6.77 4.53 12.07
C GLU A 86 7.82 3.59 11.47
N VAL A 87 9.11 3.80 11.79
CA VAL A 87 10.20 2.94 11.32
C VAL A 87 10.03 1.52 11.84
N GLU A 88 9.64 1.35 13.11
CA GLU A 88 9.38 0.03 13.69
C GLU A 88 8.15 -0.61 13.04
N TYR A 89 7.08 0.14 12.77
CA TYR A 89 5.92 -0.36 12.06
C TYR A 89 6.30 -0.90 10.67
N VAL A 90 7.05 -0.13 9.88
CA VAL A 90 7.53 -0.56 8.55
C VAL A 90 8.39 -1.80 8.65
N LYS A 91 9.30 -1.85 9.62
CA LYS A 91 10.15 -3.02 9.86
C LYS A 91 9.33 -4.26 10.21
N GLN A 92 8.37 -4.15 11.12
CA GLN A 92 7.50 -5.28 11.50
C GLN A 92 6.64 -5.74 10.32
N TYR A 93 6.10 -4.81 9.54
CA TYR A 93 5.40 -5.12 8.30
C TYR A 93 6.31 -5.92 7.35
N PHE A 94 7.54 -5.48 7.09
CA PHE A 94 8.46 -6.22 6.23
C PHE A 94 8.85 -7.60 6.77
N ILE A 95 9.04 -7.73 8.09
CA ILE A 95 9.34 -9.02 8.71
C ILE A 95 8.18 -9.99 8.55
N GLN A 96 6.96 -9.52 8.79
CA GLN A 96 5.74 -10.33 8.64
C GLN A 96 5.54 -10.74 7.17
N ALA A 97 5.77 -9.80 6.26
CA ALA A 97 5.53 -9.97 4.84
C ALA A 97 6.60 -10.84 4.12
N PHE A 98 7.86 -10.71 4.52
CA PHE A 98 9.01 -11.23 3.76
C PHE A 98 10.01 -12.03 4.58
N GLY A 99 9.88 -12.05 5.90
CA GLY A 99 10.86 -12.63 6.82
C GLY A 99 11.98 -11.66 7.21
N ALA A 100 12.69 -12.01 8.29
CA ALA A 100 13.65 -11.12 8.93
C ALA A 100 14.87 -10.76 8.06
N GLU A 101 15.39 -11.70 7.26
CA GLU A 101 16.55 -11.47 6.40
C GLU A 101 16.21 -10.48 5.28
N SER A 102 15.14 -10.75 4.54
CA SER A 102 14.62 -9.86 3.49
C SER A 102 14.23 -8.48 4.03
N ALA A 103 13.62 -8.41 5.22
CA ALA A 103 13.30 -7.16 5.88
C ALA A 103 14.53 -6.27 6.10
N GLN A 104 15.67 -6.86 6.49
CA GLN A 104 16.90 -6.10 6.69
C GLN A 104 17.37 -5.43 5.38
N GLU A 105 17.33 -6.15 4.26
CA GLU A 105 17.69 -5.61 2.95
C GLU A 105 16.76 -4.46 2.53
N MET A 106 15.45 -4.63 2.70
CA MET A 106 14.46 -3.60 2.40
C MET A 106 14.62 -2.36 3.28
N MET A 107 14.97 -2.53 4.56
CA MET A 107 15.23 -1.40 5.47
C MET A 107 16.47 -0.59 5.06
N VAL A 108 17.52 -1.26 4.57
CA VAL A 108 18.71 -0.57 4.02
C VAL A 108 18.33 0.27 2.80
N LEU A 109 17.48 -0.26 1.93
CA LEU A 109 17.06 0.46 0.74
C LEU A 109 16.11 1.59 1.05
N LEU A 110 15.16 1.37 1.96
CA LEU A 110 14.29 2.41 2.45
C LEU A 110 15.12 3.59 2.98
N LYS A 111 16.18 3.31 3.77
CA LYS A 111 17.11 4.35 4.23
C LYS A 111 17.72 5.16 3.08
N ASN A 112 18.21 4.50 2.03
CA ASN A 112 18.77 5.19 0.85
C ASN A 112 17.71 6.00 0.09
N LEU A 113 16.45 5.55 0.08
CA LEU A 113 15.32 6.27 -0.53
C LEU A 113 14.92 7.50 0.30
N LEU A 114 15.04 7.44 1.62
CA LEU A 114 14.73 8.56 2.51
C LEU A 114 15.66 9.76 2.26
N GLU A 115 16.88 9.52 1.81
CA GLU A 115 17.85 10.56 1.46
C GLU A 115 17.57 11.23 0.09
N GLN A 116 16.67 10.65 -0.71
CA GLN A 116 16.40 11.07 -2.08
C GLN A 116 15.00 11.71 -2.23
N ASN A 117 14.85 12.56 -3.25
CA ASN A 117 13.58 13.21 -3.56
C ASN A 117 12.95 12.57 -4.79
N TYR A 118 11.81 11.92 -4.58
CA TYR A 118 11.05 11.27 -5.64
C TYR A 118 9.66 11.89 -5.77
N TYR A 119 9.13 11.79 -6.98
CA TYR A 119 7.76 12.17 -7.27
C TYR A 119 6.89 10.94 -7.48
N VAL A 120 5.69 10.98 -6.90
CA VAL A 120 4.74 9.85 -6.95
C VAL A 120 4.37 9.49 -8.39
N TYR A 121 4.26 10.47 -9.28
CA TYR A 121 3.93 10.25 -10.69
C TYR A 121 4.95 9.38 -11.43
N GLU A 122 6.20 9.29 -10.95
CA GLU A 122 7.26 8.50 -11.58
C GLU A 122 7.07 6.99 -11.36
N VAL A 123 6.53 6.63 -10.19
CA VAL A 123 6.36 5.24 -9.76
C VAL A 123 4.93 4.72 -9.93
N ALA A 124 3.94 5.62 -9.95
CA ALA A 124 2.53 5.27 -10.10
C ALA A 124 2.19 4.43 -11.36
N PRO A 125 2.79 4.65 -12.55
CA PRO A 125 2.51 3.82 -13.73
C PRO A 125 2.92 2.35 -13.58
N GLN A 126 3.95 2.05 -12.79
CA GLN A 126 4.38 0.67 -12.51
C GLN A 126 3.35 -0.01 -11.61
N ILE A 127 2.95 0.66 -10.54
CA ILE A 127 1.93 0.17 -9.61
C ILE A 127 0.61 -0.05 -10.34
N ASN A 128 0.19 0.91 -11.17
CA ASN A 128 -1.06 0.82 -11.93
C ASN A 128 -1.10 -0.34 -12.94
N ARG A 129 0.06 -0.82 -13.42
CA ARG A 129 0.14 -1.94 -14.36
C ARG A 129 0.22 -3.30 -13.68
N HIS A 130 0.74 -3.36 -12.46
CA HIS A 130 1.05 -4.61 -11.78
C HIS A 130 0.13 -4.93 -10.58
N MET A 131 -0.56 -3.93 -10.03
CA MET A 131 -1.55 -4.13 -8.96
C MET A 131 -2.97 -4.00 -9.48
N GLN A 132 -3.85 -4.92 -9.06
CA GLN A 132 -5.28 -4.73 -9.18
C GLN A 132 -5.78 -3.81 -8.05
N LEU A 133 -7.09 -3.57 -8.01
CA LEU A 133 -7.65 -2.66 -7.01
C LEU A 133 -7.42 -3.16 -5.57
N ALA A 134 -7.54 -4.46 -5.32
CA ALA A 134 -7.39 -5.01 -3.97
C ALA A 134 -6.00 -4.71 -3.39
N GLU A 135 -4.96 -4.94 -4.17
CA GLU A 135 -3.56 -4.71 -3.78
C GLU A 135 -3.27 -3.22 -3.57
N LYS A 136 -3.90 -2.34 -4.35
CA LYS A 136 -3.81 -0.89 -4.12
C LYS A 136 -4.48 -0.46 -2.82
N LEU A 137 -5.61 -1.08 -2.45
CA LEU A 137 -6.30 -0.79 -1.20
C LEU A 137 -5.52 -1.28 0.01
N GLU A 138 -4.88 -2.44 -0.11
CA GLU A 138 -3.97 -2.95 0.93
C GLU A 138 -2.75 -2.04 1.08
N LEU A 139 -2.11 -1.65 -0.02
CA LEU A 139 -1.03 -0.67 0.02
C LEU A 139 -1.47 0.63 0.70
N LEU A 140 -2.65 1.14 0.37
CA LEU A 140 -3.21 2.33 1.01
C LEU A 140 -3.43 2.13 2.52
N HIS A 141 -3.93 0.96 2.92
CA HIS A 141 -4.08 0.59 4.33
C HIS A 141 -2.74 0.55 5.07
N VAL A 142 -1.70 -0.01 4.44
CA VAL A 142 -0.34 -0.01 5.00
C VAL A 142 0.20 1.41 5.15
N LEU A 143 0.02 2.28 4.14
CA LEU A 143 0.48 3.67 4.22
C LEU A 143 -0.18 4.43 5.39
N PHE A 144 -1.50 4.28 5.59
CA PHE A 144 -2.16 4.87 6.76
C PHE A 144 -1.73 4.22 8.08
N GLY A 145 -1.50 2.90 8.10
CA GLY A 145 -1.00 2.20 9.29
C GLY A 145 0.39 2.68 9.73
N ILE A 146 1.26 3.03 8.77
CA ILE A 146 2.56 3.64 9.04
C ILE A 146 2.36 5.00 9.73
N SER A 147 1.58 5.88 9.12
CA SER A 147 1.32 7.22 9.65
C SER A 147 0.56 7.21 10.99
N ALA A 148 -0.22 6.17 11.27
CA ALA A 148 -0.94 6.02 12.53
C ALA A 148 -0.12 5.33 13.63
N ALA A 149 1.15 4.98 13.39
CA ALA A 149 1.93 4.11 14.28
C ALA A 149 2.20 4.69 15.67
N ASP A 150 2.19 6.02 15.81
CA ASP A 150 2.30 6.73 17.10
C ASP A 150 0.93 7.13 17.69
N GLY A 151 -0.17 6.83 16.98
CA GLY A 151 -1.53 7.16 17.34
C GLY A 151 -2.05 8.50 16.81
N GLN A 152 -1.26 9.27 16.06
CA GLN A 152 -1.69 10.52 15.44
C GLN A 152 -1.16 10.64 14.00
N ILE A 153 -2.05 10.87 13.04
CA ILE A 153 -1.64 11.11 11.65
C ILE A 153 -1.47 12.62 11.44
N ASP A 154 -0.32 13.05 10.91
CA ASP A 154 -0.10 14.45 10.54
C ASP A 154 -0.89 14.80 9.26
N PRO A 155 -1.52 15.99 9.18
CA PRO A 155 -2.23 16.42 7.98
C PRO A 155 -1.40 16.36 6.70
N ARG A 156 -0.08 16.59 6.77
CA ARG A 156 0.85 16.53 5.64
C ARG A 156 1.00 15.11 5.12
N GLU A 157 0.95 14.11 5.99
CA GLU A 157 0.93 12.70 5.57
C GLU A 157 -0.38 12.38 4.86
N ILE A 158 -1.52 12.86 5.38
CA ILE A 158 -2.83 12.69 4.72
C ILE A 158 -2.79 13.28 3.30
N GLU A 159 -2.22 14.47 3.13
CA GLU A 159 -2.05 15.10 1.81
C GLU A 159 -1.23 14.23 0.86
N VAL A 160 -0.10 13.70 1.33
CA VAL A 160 0.75 12.80 0.54
C VAL A 160 0.01 11.50 0.19
N ILE A 161 -0.65 10.85 1.15
CA ILE A 161 -1.40 9.62 0.91
C ILE A 161 -2.59 9.88 -0.03
N THR A 162 -3.18 11.07 0.01
CA THR A 162 -4.24 11.50 -0.93
C THR A 162 -3.69 11.62 -2.36
N ASP A 163 -2.54 12.27 -2.56
CA ASP A 163 -1.88 12.35 -3.88
C ASP A 163 -1.55 10.94 -4.41
N ILE A 164 -0.99 10.07 -3.56
CA ILE A 164 -0.73 8.67 -3.90
C ILE A 164 -2.02 7.98 -4.38
N ALA A 165 -3.11 8.07 -3.62
CA ALA A 165 -4.37 7.44 -3.99
C ALA A 165 -4.90 7.93 -5.36
N GLN A 166 -4.79 9.23 -5.65
CA GLN A 166 -5.18 9.81 -6.94
C GLN A 166 -4.32 9.25 -8.09
N GLN A 167 -2.99 9.22 -7.92
CA GLN A 167 -2.06 8.71 -8.92
C GLN A 167 -2.24 7.19 -9.15
N LEU A 168 -2.64 6.45 -8.12
CA LEU A 168 -2.97 5.02 -8.20
C LEU A 168 -4.39 4.75 -8.72
N LYS A 169 -5.15 5.80 -9.05
CA LYS A 169 -6.52 5.74 -9.56
C LYS A 169 -7.48 5.04 -8.59
N ILE A 170 -7.27 5.22 -7.28
CA ILE A 170 -8.17 4.75 -6.24
C ILE A 170 -9.35 5.70 -6.16
N SER A 171 -10.57 5.16 -6.05
CA SER A 171 -11.77 5.99 -5.95
C SER A 171 -11.79 6.78 -4.64
N THR A 172 -12.42 7.96 -4.62
CA THR A 172 -12.55 8.75 -3.39
C THR A 172 -13.33 8.01 -2.30
N GLY A 173 -14.30 7.16 -2.69
CA GLY A 173 -15.05 6.32 -1.75
C GLY A 173 -14.16 5.30 -1.07
N ASP A 174 -13.39 4.54 -1.87
CA ASP A 174 -12.42 3.58 -1.36
C ASP A 174 -11.39 4.24 -0.43
N PHE A 175 -10.83 5.38 -0.86
CA PHE A 175 -9.87 6.14 -0.09
C PHE A 175 -10.44 6.56 1.27
N LYS A 176 -11.61 7.20 1.28
CA LYS A 176 -12.25 7.65 2.53
C LYS A 176 -12.63 6.48 3.43
N SER A 177 -13.06 5.36 2.85
CA SER A 177 -13.40 4.14 3.59
C SER A 177 -12.17 3.54 4.30
N ILE A 178 -10.99 3.55 3.66
CA ILE A 178 -9.73 3.11 4.29
C ILE A 178 -9.23 4.16 5.29
N GLN A 179 -9.23 5.44 4.93
CA GLN A 179 -8.83 6.53 5.83
C GLN A 179 -9.65 6.53 7.13
N ALA A 180 -10.94 6.26 7.04
CA ALA A 180 -11.86 6.19 8.18
C ALA A 180 -11.54 5.05 9.16
N LEU A 181 -10.66 4.10 8.83
CA LEU A 181 -10.15 3.12 9.80
C LEU A 181 -9.15 3.75 10.79
N PHE A 182 -8.46 4.82 10.37
CA PHE A 182 -7.36 5.43 11.12
C PHE A 182 -7.70 6.83 11.63
N VAL A 183 -8.53 7.58 10.88
CA VAL A 183 -8.90 8.96 11.20
C VAL A 183 -10.36 9.00 11.64
N LYS A 184 -10.59 9.36 12.91
CA LYS A 184 -11.94 9.53 13.47
C LYS A 184 -12.53 10.89 13.08
N ASN A 185 -13.80 10.90 12.68
CA ASN A 185 -14.59 12.11 12.41
C ASN A 185 -16.10 11.81 12.53
N ASP A 186 -16.93 12.85 12.54
CA ASP A 186 -18.40 12.71 12.74
C ASP A 186 -19.10 11.89 11.65
N HIS A 187 -18.49 11.76 10.48
CA HIS A 187 -19.04 11.02 9.33
C HIS A 187 -18.34 9.66 9.11
N GLN A 188 -17.49 9.22 10.04
CA GLN A 188 -16.66 8.02 9.92
C GLN A 188 -17.48 6.77 9.56
N ALA A 189 -18.60 6.54 10.23
CA ALA A 189 -19.44 5.37 9.98
C ALA A 189 -20.01 5.36 8.54
N TYR A 190 -20.42 6.51 8.01
CA TYR A 190 -20.91 6.62 6.64
C TYR A 190 -19.78 6.44 5.61
N GLN A 191 -18.60 7.01 5.90
CA GLN A 191 -17.41 6.86 5.07
C GLN A 191 -16.94 5.40 4.98
N ILE A 192 -16.94 4.66 6.09
CA ILE A 192 -16.60 3.23 6.13
C ILE A 192 -17.51 2.44 5.18
N LEU A 193 -18.81 2.73 5.17
CA LEU A 193 -19.80 2.06 4.32
C LEU A 193 -19.86 2.61 2.87
N GLU A 194 -19.02 3.60 2.53
CA GLU A 194 -19.01 4.29 1.24
C GLU A 194 -20.38 4.87 0.87
N ILE A 195 -21.05 5.50 1.84
CA ILE A 195 -22.33 6.18 1.68
C ILE A 195 -22.28 7.58 2.31
N THR A 196 -23.30 8.38 2.03
CA THR A 196 -23.48 9.71 2.59
C THR A 196 -24.43 9.68 3.79
N SER A 197 -24.41 10.73 4.61
CA SER A 197 -25.26 10.84 5.80
C SER A 197 -26.75 11.08 5.48
N ASP A 198 -27.12 11.30 4.23
CA ASP A 198 -28.51 11.38 3.76
C ASP A 198 -29.04 10.06 3.18
N ALA A 199 -28.21 9.01 3.10
CA ALA A 199 -28.60 7.70 2.59
C ALA A 199 -29.83 7.12 3.32
N SER A 200 -30.74 6.47 2.60
CA SER A 200 -31.92 5.84 3.22
C SER A 200 -31.54 4.62 4.06
N GLU A 201 -32.41 4.16 4.97
CA GLU A 201 -32.16 2.93 5.75
C GLU A 201 -31.95 1.70 4.86
N ALA A 202 -32.68 1.62 3.74
CA ALA A 202 -32.52 0.56 2.75
C ALA A 202 -31.12 0.62 2.11
N ASP A 203 -30.64 1.83 1.79
CA ASP A 203 -29.29 2.03 1.25
C ASP A 203 -28.20 1.69 2.26
N VAL A 204 -28.39 2.01 3.54
CA VAL A 204 -27.47 1.65 4.62
C VAL A 204 -27.34 0.12 4.72
N LYS A 205 -28.47 -0.62 4.76
CA LYS A 205 -28.47 -2.09 4.79
C LYS A 205 -27.81 -2.69 3.55
N LYS A 206 -28.13 -2.15 2.38
CA LYS A 206 -27.54 -2.58 1.10
C LYS A 206 -26.03 -2.34 1.07
N ALA A 207 -25.58 -1.18 1.55
CA ALA A 207 -24.16 -0.84 1.64
C ALA A 207 -23.42 -1.75 2.62
N TYR A 208 -24.00 -2.02 3.79
CA TYR A 208 -23.47 -2.98 4.75
C TYR A 208 -23.23 -4.35 4.11
N HIS A 209 -24.24 -4.94 3.46
CA HIS A 209 -24.08 -6.25 2.82
C HIS A 209 -23.04 -6.24 1.70
N ARG A 210 -23.01 -5.19 0.88
CA ARG A 210 -22.01 -5.02 -0.20
C ARG A 210 -20.60 -4.98 0.37
N MET A 211 -20.37 -4.16 1.40
CA MET A 211 -19.05 -3.95 2.00
C MET A 211 -18.60 -5.19 2.77
N ALA A 212 -19.48 -5.80 3.57
CA ALA A 212 -19.22 -7.06 4.27
C ALA A 212 -18.85 -8.18 3.29
N ALA A 213 -19.54 -8.27 2.15
CA ALA A 213 -19.24 -9.26 1.12
C ALA A 213 -17.91 -8.98 0.38
N ARG A 214 -17.47 -7.72 0.29
CA ARG A 214 -16.24 -7.30 -0.39
C ARG A 214 -15.00 -7.49 0.49
N PHE A 215 -15.12 -7.24 1.80
CA PHE A 215 -14.03 -7.32 2.77
C PHE A 215 -14.16 -8.50 3.73
N HIS A 216 -14.84 -9.57 3.34
CA HIS A 216 -14.91 -10.77 4.18
C HIS A 216 -13.52 -11.45 4.23
N PRO A 217 -12.96 -11.74 5.43
CA PRO A 217 -11.60 -12.27 5.55
C PRO A 217 -11.43 -13.59 4.79
N ASP A 218 -12.42 -14.49 4.83
CA ASP A 218 -12.34 -15.77 4.11
C ASP A 218 -12.23 -15.61 2.59
N LYS A 219 -12.83 -14.56 2.02
CA LYS A 219 -12.82 -14.35 0.56
C LYS A 219 -11.47 -13.87 0.05
N VAL A 220 -10.68 -13.23 0.91
CA VAL A 220 -9.34 -12.71 0.58
C VAL A 220 -8.22 -13.56 1.17
N SER A 221 -8.52 -14.63 1.90
CA SER A 221 -7.53 -15.54 2.50
C SER A 221 -6.46 -16.04 1.51
N HIS A 222 -6.86 -16.29 0.26
CA HIS A 222 -5.97 -16.72 -0.83
C HIS A 222 -4.96 -15.65 -1.28
N LEU A 223 -5.16 -14.39 -0.87
CA LEU A 223 -4.25 -13.28 -1.16
C LEU A 223 -3.19 -13.12 -0.07
N GLY A 224 -3.13 -13.97 0.96
CA GLY A 224 -2.11 -13.90 2.00
C GLY A 224 -2.57 -13.18 3.28
N PRO A 225 -1.77 -13.30 4.36
CA PRO A 225 -2.18 -12.90 5.70
C PRO A 225 -2.30 -11.38 5.87
N ASP A 226 -1.55 -10.57 5.13
CA ASP A 226 -1.63 -9.11 5.20
C ASP A 226 -2.97 -8.59 4.63
N PHE A 227 -3.42 -9.13 3.49
CA PHE A 227 -4.75 -8.88 2.95
C PHE A 227 -5.85 -9.35 3.90
N GLN A 228 -5.65 -10.52 4.51
CA GLN A 228 -6.61 -11.07 5.46
C GLN A 228 -6.73 -10.16 6.69
N LYS A 229 -5.61 -9.64 7.20
CA LYS A 229 -5.58 -8.67 8.30
C LYS A 229 -6.28 -7.36 7.94
N MET A 230 -5.97 -6.77 6.78
CA MET A 230 -6.68 -5.58 6.28
C MET A 230 -8.20 -5.85 6.16
N ALA A 231 -8.59 -7.01 5.62
CA ALA A 231 -10.00 -7.36 5.50
C ALA A 231 -10.66 -7.57 6.86
N GLU A 232 -9.98 -8.18 7.83
CA GLU A 232 -10.47 -8.32 9.20
C GLU A 232 -10.70 -6.96 9.87
N ASP A 233 -9.69 -6.08 9.83
CA ASP A 233 -9.77 -4.72 10.38
C ASP A 233 -10.93 -3.96 9.75
N LYS A 234 -11.06 -4.03 8.42
CA LYS A 234 -12.12 -3.37 7.68
C LYS A 234 -13.49 -4.00 7.94
N PHE A 235 -13.60 -5.31 8.04
CA PHE A 235 -14.86 -6.01 8.32
C PHE A 235 -15.39 -5.67 9.71
N LYS A 236 -14.50 -5.61 10.71
CA LYS A 236 -14.83 -5.16 12.07
C LYS A 236 -15.35 -3.71 12.05
N ALA A 237 -14.68 -2.83 11.32
CA ALA A 237 -15.12 -1.44 11.18
C ALA A 237 -16.46 -1.31 10.45
N ILE A 238 -16.72 -2.12 9.42
CA ILE A 238 -18.01 -2.18 8.72
C ILE A 238 -19.14 -2.57 9.66
N ASN A 239 -18.92 -3.59 10.50
CA ASN A 239 -19.90 -4.01 11.50
C ASN A 239 -20.18 -2.90 12.53
N GLN A 240 -19.13 -2.27 13.04
CA GLN A 240 -19.26 -1.17 14.00
C GLN A 240 -20.00 0.02 13.38
N ALA A 241 -19.61 0.44 12.18
CA ALA A 241 -20.24 1.54 11.46
C ALA A 241 -21.74 1.32 11.22
N TYR A 242 -22.12 0.09 10.84
CA TYR A 242 -23.54 -0.25 10.67
C TYR A 242 -24.31 -0.18 11.99
N GLN A 243 -23.71 -0.68 13.09
CA GLN A 243 -24.31 -0.59 14.43
C GLN A 243 -24.46 0.86 14.90
N ASP A 244 -23.45 1.70 14.69
CA ASP A 244 -23.45 3.11 15.09
C ASP A 244 -24.55 3.89 14.34
N ILE A 245 -24.65 3.71 13.02
CA ILE A 245 -25.68 4.36 12.20
C ILE A 245 -27.07 3.92 12.65
N ARG A 246 -27.24 2.63 12.90
CA ARG A 246 -28.50 2.05 13.35
C ARG A 246 -28.92 2.59 14.72
N ALA A 247 -27.99 2.67 15.67
CA ALA A 247 -28.22 3.24 16.99
C ALA A 247 -28.57 4.74 16.93
N HIS A 248 -27.90 5.51 16.07
CA HIS A 248 -28.15 6.95 15.92
C HIS A 248 -29.49 7.26 15.22
N ARG A 249 -29.95 6.39 14.32
CA ARG A 249 -31.17 6.63 13.51
C ARG A 249 -32.41 5.89 14.01
N GLY A 250 -32.26 4.87 14.84
CA GLY A 250 -33.37 4.20 15.52
C GLY A 250 -34.16 3.19 14.68
N PHE A 251 -33.48 2.34 13.90
CA PHE A 251 -34.11 1.24 13.14
C PHE A 251 -33.48 -0.14 13.40
#